data_AF-A0A822AUL3-F1
#
_entry.id   AF-A0A822AUL3-F1
#
_cell.length_a   1.000
_cell.length_b   1.000
_cell.length_c   1.000
_cell.angle_alpha   90.00
_cell.angle_beta   90.00
_cell.angle_gamma   90.00
#
_symmetry.space_group_name_H-M   'P 1'
#
loop_
_entity.id
_entity.type
_entity.pdbx_description
1 polymer ?
#
loop_
_entity_poly.entity_id
_entity_poly.type
_entity_poly.pdbx_seq_one_letter_code
_entity_poly.pdbx_strand_id
1 'polypeptide(L)'
;QVVRQTRLADGIMLKQITVPIGVLLVIFESRPDSLPQIVALSICSGNGLLLKGGSEAKHSNEILTKLMQDALEPFVPRDTIALISTREQVADLLQLGKYIDLVIPRGSNELVRSVQKQSSQIPVLGHAEGICHVFIDKDADLDMALRVVRDSKCDYPSACNAMETLLIHKDLIRTSFFESLIDLFRAEKVKVYSGPRLSALLPFPPPPANSLRFEYGDLQCCIEVVDDVNDAIEHINKFGSNHTDSIVTENQNSANEFLTNIDSACVFHNVSTRFSDGYRFGLGAEVGISTGRIHARGPVGVEGLLTTKWIVQGHGDIAADFTEGRKKFIHESIIPKQQNI
;
A
#
# COMPACT_ATOMS: atom_id res chain seq x y z
N GLN A 1 18.53 -11.26 8.41
CA GLN A 1 19.58 -10.72 7.50
C GLN A 1 20.32 -9.57 8.16
N VAL A 2 21.60 -9.31 7.85
CA VAL A 2 22.32 -8.11 8.34
C VAL A 2 22.01 -6.91 7.45
N VAL A 3 21.46 -5.84 8.04
CA VAL A 3 21.10 -4.59 7.35
C VAL A 3 22.26 -3.60 7.39
N ARG A 4 22.92 -3.50 8.54
CA ARG A 4 24.04 -2.59 8.76
C ARG A 4 25.10 -3.25 9.64
N GLN A 5 26.36 -2.96 9.36
CA GLN A 5 27.48 -3.39 10.20
C GLN A 5 28.46 -2.23 10.40
N THR A 6 28.98 -2.09 11.61
CA THR A 6 29.92 -1.03 11.98
C THR A 6 30.92 -1.56 12.99
N ARG A 7 32.21 -1.33 12.75
CA ARG A 7 33.24 -1.47 13.78
C ARG A 7 33.19 -0.20 14.63
N LEU A 8 32.65 -0.32 15.85
CA LEU A 8 32.48 0.83 16.73
C LEU A 8 33.81 1.28 17.33
N ALA A 9 34.64 0.33 17.73
CA ALA A 9 35.98 0.53 18.28
C ALA A 9 36.81 -0.74 18.05
N ASP A 10 38.09 -0.72 18.42
CA ASP A 10 38.90 -1.93 18.38
C ASP A 10 38.27 -3.03 19.24
N GLY A 11 38.08 -4.21 18.66
CA GLY A 11 37.39 -5.34 19.29
C GLY A 11 35.86 -5.20 19.49
N ILE A 12 35.22 -4.08 19.10
CA ILE A 12 33.77 -3.88 19.28
C ILE A 12 33.04 -3.84 17.95
N MET A 13 32.13 -4.79 17.76
CA MET A 13 31.33 -4.93 16.54
C MET A 13 29.86 -4.65 16.80
N LEU A 14 29.28 -3.75 16.01
CA LEU A 14 27.85 -3.46 15.98
C LEU A 14 27.24 -4.00 14.68
N LYS A 15 26.12 -4.70 14.82
CA LYS A 15 25.28 -5.17 13.71
C LYS A 15 23.84 -4.74 13.93
N GLN A 16 23.17 -4.30 12.88
CA GLN A 16 21.71 -4.23 12.83
C GLN A 16 21.23 -5.37 11.95
N ILE A 17 20.30 -6.18 12.46
CA ILE A 17 19.75 -7.31 11.70
C ILE A 17 18.22 -7.22 11.62
N THR A 18 17.64 -7.76 10.55
CA THR A 18 16.20 -7.97 10.45
C THR A 18 15.76 -9.10 11.39
N VAL A 19 14.57 -8.93 11.96
CA VAL A 19 13.87 -9.90 12.80
C VAL A 19 12.36 -9.82 12.51
N PRO A 20 11.58 -10.87 12.77
CA PRO A 20 10.12 -10.81 12.69
C PRO A 20 9.58 -9.69 13.58
N ILE A 21 8.42 -9.13 13.21
CA ILE A 21 7.69 -8.20 14.07
C ILE A 21 7.26 -8.89 15.37
N GLY A 22 6.78 -10.12 15.28
CA GLY A 22 6.31 -10.92 16.41
C GLY A 22 5.04 -11.69 16.03
N VAL A 23 3.89 -11.26 16.55
CA VAL A 23 2.58 -11.86 16.26
C VAL A 23 1.69 -10.88 15.49
N LEU A 24 1.19 -11.36 14.35
CA LEU A 24 0.28 -10.63 13.47
C LEU A 24 -1.16 -11.04 13.73
N LEU A 25 -2.07 -10.08 13.78
CA LEU A 25 -3.52 -10.32 13.71
C LEU A 25 -4.06 -9.81 12.39
N VAL A 26 -4.52 -10.71 11.53
CA VAL A 26 -5.12 -10.34 10.24
C VAL A 26 -6.63 -10.55 10.30
N ILE A 27 -7.37 -9.46 10.13
CA ILE A 27 -8.83 -9.43 10.17
C ILE A 27 -9.32 -9.24 8.74
N PHE A 28 -10.07 -10.18 8.19
CA PHE A 28 -10.44 -10.14 6.78
C PHE A 28 -11.87 -10.60 6.50
N GLU A 29 -12.52 -9.94 5.55
CA GLU A 29 -13.87 -10.26 5.04
C GLU A 29 -13.77 -11.06 3.73
N SER A 30 -14.82 -11.84 3.40
CA SER A 30 -15.22 -12.42 2.10
C SER A 30 -14.14 -12.87 1.09
N ARG A 31 -12.89 -13.11 1.52
CA ARG A 31 -11.72 -13.36 0.68
C ARG A 31 -10.89 -14.54 1.21
N PRO A 32 -11.42 -15.77 1.13
CA PRO A 32 -10.70 -16.95 1.59
C PRO A 32 -9.39 -17.20 0.81
N ASP A 33 -9.29 -16.69 -0.41
CA ASP A 33 -8.08 -16.71 -1.25
C ASP A 33 -6.91 -15.91 -0.66
N SER A 34 -7.19 -14.93 0.19
CA SER A 34 -6.15 -14.15 0.88
C SER A 34 -5.47 -14.93 2.00
N LEU A 35 -6.17 -15.91 2.61
CA LEU A 35 -5.66 -16.67 3.76
C LEU A 35 -4.34 -17.40 3.44
N PRO A 36 -4.24 -18.19 2.35
CA PRO A 36 -2.98 -18.81 1.95
C PRO A 36 -1.82 -17.82 1.78
N GLN A 37 -2.10 -16.64 1.21
CA GLN A 37 -1.10 -15.61 0.95
C GLN A 37 -0.57 -15.03 2.27
N ILE A 38 -1.48 -14.67 3.17
CA ILE A 38 -1.15 -14.14 4.50
C ILE A 38 -0.34 -15.15 5.30
N VAL A 39 -0.74 -16.43 5.28
CA VAL A 39 -0.01 -17.52 5.93
C VAL A 39 1.40 -17.63 5.37
N ALA A 40 1.54 -17.71 4.04
CA ALA A 40 2.85 -17.84 3.39
C ALA A 40 3.78 -16.67 3.76
N LEU A 41 3.29 -15.43 3.68
CA LEU A 41 4.06 -14.24 4.04
C LEU A 41 4.47 -14.22 5.52
N SER A 42 3.56 -14.63 6.42
CA SER A 42 3.83 -14.67 7.86
C SER A 42 4.92 -15.70 8.19
N ILE A 43 4.86 -16.89 7.58
CA ILE A 43 5.88 -17.93 7.77
C ILE A 43 7.22 -17.51 7.14
N CYS A 44 7.22 -16.96 5.93
CA CYS A 44 8.44 -16.47 5.28
C CYS A 44 9.14 -15.36 6.08
N SER A 45 8.36 -14.53 6.80
CA SER A 45 8.88 -13.48 7.68
C SER A 45 9.15 -13.94 9.12
N GLY A 46 8.83 -15.20 9.46
CA GLY A 46 9.05 -15.79 10.79
C GLY A 46 8.11 -15.27 11.87
N ASN A 47 6.93 -14.75 11.50
CA ASN A 47 5.93 -14.25 12.43
C ASN A 47 4.92 -15.34 12.84
N GLY A 48 4.42 -15.24 14.08
CA GLY A 48 3.20 -15.93 14.48
C GLY A 48 1.96 -15.24 13.90
N LEU A 49 0.87 -15.98 13.67
CA LEU A 49 -0.29 -15.47 12.94
C LEU A 49 -1.61 -15.87 13.59
N LEU A 50 -2.42 -14.85 13.90
CA LEU A 50 -3.82 -14.95 14.27
C LEU A 50 -4.68 -14.48 13.09
N LEU A 51 -5.63 -15.32 12.68
CA LEU A 51 -6.54 -15.05 11.57
C LEU A 51 -7.96 -14.85 12.12
N LYS A 52 -8.59 -13.73 11.80
CA LYS A 52 -10.01 -13.48 12.07
C LYS A 52 -10.76 -13.24 10.77
N GLY A 53 -11.26 -14.32 10.19
CA GLY A 53 -12.10 -14.26 9.00
C GLY A 53 -13.55 -13.85 9.30
N GLY A 54 -14.22 -13.32 8.28
CA GLY A 54 -15.66 -13.09 8.28
C GLY A 54 -16.47 -14.40 8.27
N SER A 55 -17.69 -14.32 8.78
CA SER A 55 -18.56 -15.49 8.98
C SER A 55 -19.00 -16.16 7.67
N GLU A 56 -19.08 -15.39 6.61
CA GLU A 56 -19.48 -15.78 5.25
C GLU A 56 -18.46 -16.71 4.58
N ALA A 57 -17.18 -16.63 4.95
CA ALA A 57 -16.12 -17.49 4.43
C ALA A 57 -15.71 -18.61 5.41
N LYS A 58 -16.49 -18.85 6.48
CA LYS A 58 -16.12 -19.74 7.60
C LYS A 58 -15.60 -21.10 7.16
N HIS A 59 -16.39 -21.87 6.40
CA HIS A 59 -16.01 -23.23 6.01
C HIS A 59 -14.76 -23.27 5.12
N SER A 60 -14.60 -22.26 4.26
CA SER A 60 -13.41 -22.12 3.41
C SER A 60 -12.18 -21.80 4.25
N ASN A 61 -12.30 -20.88 5.21
CA ASN A 61 -11.20 -20.52 6.10
C ASN A 61 -10.79 -21.70 7.00
N GLU A 62 -11.76 -22.48 7.50
CA GLU A 62 -11.50 -23.67 8.32
C GLU A 62 -10.69 -24.72 7.56
N ILE A 63 -11.10 -25.08 6.33
CA ILE A 63 -10.37 -26.09 5.55
C ILE A 63 -9.00 -25.59 5.11
N LEU A 64 -8.88 -24.32 4.69
CA LEU A 64 -7.61 -23.74 4.27
C LEU A 64 -6.63 -23.64 5.44
N THR A 65 -7.09 -23.21 6.62
CA THR A 65 -6.25 -23.18 7.83
C THR A 65 -5.76 -24.57 8.18
N LYS A 66 -6.65 -25.57 8.14
CA LYS A 66 -6.27 -26.96 8.44
C LYS A 66 -5.18 -27.47 7.48
N LEU A 67 -5.37 -27.27 6.18
CA LEU A 67 -4.39 -27.68 5.16
C LEU A 67 -3.03 -27.00 5.37
N MET A 68 -3.03 -25.71 5.72
CA MET A 68 -1.79 -24.98 6.02
C MET A 68 -1.12 -25.48 7.29
N GLN A 69 -1.87 -25.72 8.36
CA GLN A 69 -1.35 -26.31 9.59
C GLN A 69 -0.73 -27.69 9.33
N ASP A 70 -1.43 -28.57 8.62
CA ASP A 70 -0.96 -29.92 8.30
C ASP A 70 0.34 -29.88 7.45
N ALA A 71 0.47 -28.89 6.55
CA ALA A 71 1.69 -28.71 5.74
C ALA A 71 2.88 -28.16 6.55
N LEU A 72 2.63 -27.37 7.58
CA LEU A 72 3.66 -26.67 8.36
C LEU A 72 4.08 -27.41 9.64
N GLU A 73 3.25 -28.31 10.16
CA GLU A 73 3.47 -29.08 11.38
C GLU A 73 4.85 -29.78 11.46
N PRO A 74 5.45 -30.29 10.36
CA PRO A 74 6.81 -30.85 10.42
C PRO A 74 7.92 -29.83 10.70
N PHE A 75 7.66 -28.53 10.51
CA PHE A 75 8.66 -27.46 10.57
C PHE A 75 8.44 -26.50 11.74
N VAL A 76 7.19 -26.26 12.13
CA VAL A 76 6.81 -25.33 13.20
C VAL A 76 5.63 -25.89 14.01
N PRO A 77 5.46 -25.47 15.28
CA PRO A 77 4.29 -25.83 16.08
C PRO A 77 2.98 -25.48 15.38
N ARG A 78 1.97 -26.35 15.50
CA ARG A 78 0.67 -26.21 14.82
C ARG A 78 -0.06 -24.90 15.17
N ASP A 79 0.16 -24.40 16.39
CA ASP A 79 -0.39 -23.16 16.94
C ASP A 79 0.33 -21.89 16.47
N THR A 80 1.38 -22.00 15.65
CA THR A 80 2.00 -20.85 14.95
C THR A 80 0.98 -20.08 14.12
N ILE A 81 -0.03 -20.78 13.60
CA ILE A 81 -1.17 -20.19 12.88
C ILE A 81 -2.46 -20.62 13.58
N ALA A 82 -3.26 -19.65 14.00
CA ALA A 82 -4.55 -19.90 14.63
C ALA A 82 -5.68 -19.13 13.93
N LEU A 83 -6.75 -19.84 13.58
CA LEU A 83 -8.01 -19.25 13.12
C LEU A 83 -8.94 -19.02 14.32
N ILE A 84 -9.29 -17.76 14.56
CA ILE A 84 -10.21 -17.35 15.61
C ILE A 84 -11.64 -17.60 15.10
N SER A 85 -12.22 -18.70 15.55
CA SER A 85 -13.51 -19.24 15.08
C SER A 85 -14.72 -18.85 15.94
N THR A 86 -14.48 -18.26 17.11
CA THR A 86 -15.48 -17.92 18.13
C THR A 86 -16.23 -16.61 17.81
N ARG A 87 -17.32 -16.35 18.55
CA ARG A 87 -18.07 -15.07 18.53
C ARG A 87 -17.27 -13.89 19.13
N GLU A 88 -15.98 -14.08 19.41
CA GLU A 88 -15.11 -13.03 19.95
C GLU A 88 -15.21 -11.78 19.08
N GLN A 89 -15.50 -10.66 19.74
CA GLN A 89 -15.63 -9.41 19.05
C GLN A 89 -14.22 -8.97 18.66
N VAL A 90 -14.08 -8.47 17.44
CA VAL A 90 -12.82 -7.86 16.97
C VAL A 90 -12.25 -6.90 18.02
N ALA A 91 -13.14 -6.15 18.69
CA ALA A 91 -12.80 -5.25 19.79
C ALA A 91 -11.94 -5.89 20.90
N ASP A 92 -12.25 -7.13 21.31
CA ASP A 92 -11.55 -7.82 22.40
C ASP A 92 -10.12 -8.15 21.98
N LEU A 93 -9.93 -8.63 20.74
CA LEU A 93 -8.61 -8.93 20.18
C LEU A 93 -7.74 -7.69 20.08
N LEU A 94 -8.33 -6.54 19.73
CA LEU A 94 -7.62 -5.26 19.63
C LEU A 94 -7.12 -4.73 20.98
N GLN A 95 -7.57 -5.31 22.11
CA GLN A 95 -7.04 -4.98 23.45
C GLN A 95 -5.84 -5.85 23.86
N LEU A 96 -5.47 -6.86 23.07
CA LEU A 96 -4.41 -7.81 23.38
C LEU A 96 -3.01 -7.30 22.99
N GLY A 97 -2.73 -6.02 23.16
CA GLY A 97 -1.45 -5.41 22.76
C GLY A 97 -0.20 -5.90 23.49
N LYS A 98 -0.35 -6.78 24.49
CA LYS A 98 0.77 -7.53 25.09
C LYS A 98 1.19 -8.75 24.27
N TYR A 99 0.32 -9.22 23.39
CA TYR A 99 0.48 -10.47 22.65
C TYR A 99 0.46 -10.28 21.14
N ILE A 100 -0.07 -9.15 20.66
CA ILE A 100 -0.24 -8.85 19.24
C ILE A 100 0.55 -7.58 18.92
N ASP A 101 1.46 -7.69 17.97
CA ASP A 101 2.41 -6.63 17.62
C ASP A 101 1.96 -5.81 16.41
N LEU A 102 1.11 -6.37 15.53
CA LEU A 102 0.57 -5.69 14.36
C LEU A 102 -0.82 -6.21 13.98
N VAL A 103 -1.74 -5.30 13.65
CA VAL A 103 -3.05 -5.63 13.09
C VAL A 103 -3.13 -5.23 11.62
N ILE A 104 -3.66 -6.12 10.78
CA ILE A 104 -3.84 -5.89 9.35
C ILE A 104 -5.31 -6.14 8.97
N PRO A 105 -6.15 -5.09 8.86
CA PRO A 105 -7.51 -5.24 8.36
C PRO A 105 -7.54 -5.31 6.82
N ARG A 106 -8.25 -6.30 6.28
CA ARG A 106 -8.49 -6.50 4.83
C ARG A 106 -9.97 -6.63 4.55
N GLY A 107 -10.59 -5.57 4.07
CA GLY A 107 -12.04 -5.57 3.81
C GLY A 107 -12.53 -4.19 3.43
N SER A 108 -13.79 -3.92 3.77
CA SER A 108 -14.40 -2.62 3.55
C SER A 108 -13.65 -1.46 4.24
N ASN A 109 -13.78 -0.26 3.68
CA ASN A 109 -13.27 0.97 4.29
C ASN A 109 -13.84 1.18 5.71
N GLU A 110 -15.08 0.75 5.96
CA GLU A 110 -15.73 0.79 7.27
C GLU A 110 -15.02 -0.12 8.28
N LEU A 111 -14.71 -1.36 7.91
CA LEU A 111 -13.93 -2.28 8.76
C LEU A 111 -12.57 -1.67 9.12
N VAL A 112 -11.83 -1.19 8.13
CA VAL A 112 -10.49 -0.62 8.36
C VAL A 112 -10.55 0.57 9.32
N ARG A 113 -11.48 1.51 9.10
CA ARG A 113 -11.68 2.66 9.99
C ARG A 113 -12.07 2.23 11.40
N SER A 114 -12.94 1.23 11.51
CA SER A 114 -13.39 0.69 12.79
C SER A 114 -12.22 0.08 13.57
N VAL A 115 -11.38 -0.72 12.92
CA VAL A 115 -10.17 -1.31 13.51
C VAL A 115 -9.18 -0.23 13.91
N GLN A 116 -8.90 0.75 13.05
CA GLN A 116 -8.01 1.87 13.35
C GLN A 116 -8.49 2.69 14.56
N LYS A 117 -9.81 2.90 14.68
CA LYS A 117 -10.40 3.64 15.80
C LYS A 117 -10.38 2.86 17.11
N GLN A 118 -10.56 1.55 17.05
CA GLN A 118 -10.64 0.68 18.23
C GLN A 118 -9.27 0.22 18.72
N SER A 119 -8.29 0.10 17.83
CA SER A 119 -6.93 -0.32 18.17
C SER A 119 -6.12 0.86 18.71
N SER A 120 -6.03 0.95 20.03
CA SER A 120 -5.34 2.05 20.70
C SER A 120 -3.87 1.76 21.00
N GLN A 121 -3.50 0.49 21.16
CA GLN A 121 -2.16 0.07 21.58
C GLN A 121 -1.40 -0.69 20.48
N ILE A 122 -2.12 -1.30 19.54
CA ILE A 122 -1.51 -2.12 18.50
C ILE A 122 -1.42 -1.30 17.21
N PRO A 123 -0.24 -1.20 16.58
CA PRO A 123 -0.13 -0.60 15.26
C PRO A 123 -1.08 -1.27 14.25
N VAL A 124 -1.69 -0.47 13.38
CA VAL A 124 -2.57 -0.95 12.31
C VAL A 124 -1.95 -0.62 10.96
N LEU A 125 -1.77 -1.63 10.11
CA LEU A 125 -1.24 -1.49 8.75
C LEU A 125 -2.34 -1.75 7.72
N GLY A 126 -2.56 -0.79 6.83
CA GLY A 126 -3.55 -0.88 5.75
C GLY A 126 -3.85 0.50 5.14
N HIS A 127 -4.94 0.58 4.38
CA HIS A 127 -5.48 1.81 3.82
C HIS A 127 -7.00 1.87 4.03
N ALA A 128 -7.55 3.06 4.24
CA ALA A 128 -8.97 3.26 4.53
C ALA A 128 -9.76 3.93 3.39
N GLU A 129 -9.07 4.36 2.33
CA GLU A 129 -9.62 5.05 1.15
C GLU A 129 -8.72 4.76 -0.07
N GLY A 130 -9.32 4.65 -1.25
CA GLY A 130 -8.68 4.37 -2.55
C GLY A 130 -8.93 5.45 -3.60
N ILE A 131 -8.77 6.73 -3.27
CA ILE A 131 -9.05 7.86 -4.18
C ILE A 131 -7.81 8.09 -5.04
N CYS A 132 -7.75 7.38 -6.17
CA CYS A 132 -6.63 7.37 -7.10
C CYS A 132 -6.89 8.28 -8.31
N HIS A 133 -5.83 8.92 -8.80
CA HIS A 133 -5.90 9.83 -9.95
C HIS A 133 -5.11 9.32 -11.15
N VAL A 134 -5.62 9.65 -12.33
CA VAL A 134 -4.81 9.68 -13.56
C VAL A 134 -4.79 11.11 -14.06
N PHE A 135 -3.62 11.66 -14.33
CA PHE A 135 -3.44 12.97 -14.95
C PHE A 135 -2.96 12.80 -16.39
N ILE A 136 -3.71 13.38 -17.33
CA ILE A 136 -3.33 13.43 -18.74
C ILE A 136 -2.75 14.81 -19.03
N ASP A 137 -1.43 14.84 -19.24
CA ASP A 137 -0.68 16.03 -19.58
C ASP A 137 -0.90 16.44 -21.04
N LYS A 138 -0.62 17.71 -21.36
CA LYS A 138 -0.76 18.24 -22.74
C LYS A 138 0.11 17.52 -23.76
N ASP A 139 1.25 16.97 -23.33
CA ASP A 139 2.24 16.29 -24.17
C ASP A 139 2.05 14.76 -24.17
N ALA A 140 0.86 14.26 -23.80
CA ALA A 140 0.56 12.82 -23.77
C ALA A 140 0.41 12.21 -25.17
N ASP A 141 0.91 10.98 -25.35
CA ASP A 141 0.39 10.09 -26.39
C ASP A 141 -1.08 9.76 -26.05
N LEU A 142 -1.97 10.24 -26.91
CA LEU A 142 -3.41 10.22 -26.69
C LEU A 142 -4.00 8.80 -26.75
N ASP A 143 -3.45 7.92 -27.60
CA ASP A 143 -3.89 6.53 -27.70
C ASP A 143 -3.48 5.75 -26.44
N MET A 144 -2.26 6.00 -25.96
CA MET A 144 -1.80 5.48 -24.67
C MET A 144 -2.67 5.98 -23.52
N ALA A 145 -3.00 7.27 -23.51
CA ALA A 145 -3.86 7.86 -22.47
C ALA A 145 -5.22 7.16 -22.39
N LEU A 146 -5.88 6.91 -23.53
CA LEU A 146 -7.15 6.17 -23.57
C LEU A 146 -7.01 4.75 -23.02
N ARG A 147 -5.93 4.02 -23.37
CA ARG A 147 -5.68 2.66 -22.84
C ARG A 147 -5.45 2.67 -21.33
N VAL A 148 -4.61 3.59 -20.84
CA VAL A 148 -4.28 3.72 -19.41
C VAL A 148 -5.53 4.06 -18.60
N VAL A 149 -6.34 5.03 -19.06
CA VAL A 149 -7.59 5.43 -18.38
C VAL A 149 -8.60 4.29 -18.37
N ARG A 150 -8.79 3.61 -19.50
CA ARG A 150 -9.70 2.47 -19.61
C ARG A 150 -9.35 1.39 -18.60
N ASP A 151 -8.09 0.96 -18.58
CA ASP A 151 -7.62 -0.07 -17.65
C ASP A 151 -7.75 0.39 -16.20
N SER A 152 -7.31 1.62 -15.90
CA SER A 152 -7.34 2.19 -14.55
C SER A 152 -8.74 2.24 -13.94
N LYS A 153 -9.79 2.46 -14.74
CA LYS A 153 -11.19 2.51 -14.25
C LYS A 153 -11.94 1.19 -14.42
N CYS A 154 -11.77 0.50 -15.55
CA CYS A 154 -12.71 -0.54 -15.99
C CYS A 154 -12.23 -1.98 -15.73
N ASP A 155 -10.93 -2.22 -15.51
CA ASP A 155 -10.40 -3.58 -15.25
C ASP A 155 -11.07 -4.21 -14.03
N TYR A 156 -11.02 -3.51 -12.90
CA TYR A 156 -11.68 -3.93 -11.67
C TYR A 156 -12.15 -2.70 -10.87
N PRO A 157 -13.36 -2.17 -11.16
CA PRO A 157 -13.80 -0.87 -10.67
C PRO A 157 -13.93 -0.75 -9.15
N SER A 158 -14.11 -1.88 -8.44
CA SER A 158 -14.20 -1.93 -6.98
C SER A 158 -12.84 -2.15 -6.29
N ALA A 159 -11.73 -2.13 -7.05
CA ALA A 159 -10.40 -2.20 -6.47
C ALA A 159 -10.01 -0.86 -5.82
N CYS A 160 -9.27 -0.91 -4.72
CA CYS A 160 -8.81 0.29 -4.02
C CYS A 160 -7.81 1.15 -4.80
N ASN A 161 -7.27 0.63 -5.90
CA ASN A 161 -6.37 1.34 -6.81
C ASN A 161 -7.04 1.65 -8.16
N ALA A 162 -8.37 1.49 -8.27
CA ALA A 162 -9.10 1.94 -9.46
C ALA A 162 -9.07 3.48 -9.51
N MET A 163 -8.95 4.05 -10.70
CA MET A 163 -9.01 5.50 -10.87
C MET A 163 -10.38 6.02 -10.44
N GLU A 164 -10.41 7.02 -9.57
CA GLU A 164 -11.66 7.66 -9.12
C GLU A 164 -11.82 9.06 -9.72
N THR A 165 -10.71 9.75 -9.98
CA THR A 165 -10.69 11.07 -10.62
C THR A 165 -9.70 11.08 -11.79
N LEU A 166 -10.18 11.53 -12.95
CA LEU A 166 -9.36 11.83 -14.12
C LEU A 166 -9.09 13.33 -14.19
N LEU A 167 -7.82 13.71 -14.13
CA LEU A 167 -7.38 15.09 -14.35
C LEU A 167 -6.92 15.25 -15.80
N ILE A 168 -7.42 16.29 -16.47
CA ILE A 168 -7.09 16.54 -17.88
C ILE A 168 -6.52 17.95 -18.00
N HIS A 169 -5.38 18.07 -18.66
CA HIS A 169 -4.81 19.37 -18.99
C HIS A 169 -5.78 20.19 -19.86
N LYS A 170 -6.00 21.47 -19.53
CA LYS A 170 -6.97 22.36 -20.20
C LYS A 170 -6.89 22.37 -21.74
N ASP A 171 -5.68 22.29 -22.29
CA ASP A 171 -5.44 22.34 -23.74
C ASP A 171 -6.06 21.14 -24.49
N LEU A 172 -6.34 20.03 -23.80
CA LEU A 172 -6.93 18.84 -24.40
C LEU A 172 -8.46 18.89 -24.45
N ILE A 173 -9.11 19.76 -23.67
CA ILE A 173 -10.58 19.78 -23.50
C ILE A 173 -11.33 20.14 -24.79
N ARG A 174 -10.72 20.96 -25.66
CA ARG A 174 -11.33 21.41 -26.93
C ARG A 174 -10.80 20.66 -28.15
N THR A 175 -10.31 19.45 -27.95
CA THR A 175 -9.73 18.62 -29.01
C THR A 175 -10.58 17.37 -29.24
N SER A 176 -10.39 16.68 -30.37
CA SER A 176 -11.07 15.41 -30.67
C SER A 176 -10.72 14.29 -29.67
N PHE A 177 -9.65 14.46 -28.90
CA PHE A 177 -9.32 13.56 -27.80
C PHE A 177 -10.42 13.50 -26.75
N PHE A 178 -10.93 14.67 -26.32
CA PHE A 178 -11.95 14.72 -25.28
C PHE A 178 -13.24 14.03 -25.72
N GLU A 179 -13.63 14.18 -26.99
CA GLU A 179 -14.77 13.45 -27.57
C GLU A 179 -14.53 11.93 -27.53
N SER A 180 -13.32 11.49 -27.95
CA SER A 180 -12.93 10.07 -27.94
C SER A 180 -12.93 9.48 -26.52
N LEU A 181 -12.52 10.25 -25.53
CA LEU A 181 -12.54 9.87 -24.11
C LEU A 181 -13.97 9.71 -23.58
N ILE A 182 -14.88 10.63 -23.94
CA ILE A 182 -16.29 10.53 -23.56
C ILE A 182 -16.97 9.34 -24.25
N ASP A 183 -16.66 9.08 -25.52
CA ASP A 183 -17.18 7.91 -26.23
C ASP A 183 -16.64 6.59 -25.64
N LEU A 184 -15.36 6.56 -25.23
CA LEU A 184 -14.79 5.44 -24.47
C LEU A 184 -15.59 5.19 -23.18
N PHE A 185 -15.82 6.21 -22.37
CA PHE A 185 -16.59 6.05 -21.13
C PHE A 185 -18.05 5.63 -21.40
N ARG A 186 -18.68 6.14 -22.46
CA ARG A 186 -20.03 5.71 -22.85
C ARG A 186 -20.05 4.23 -23.26
N ALA A 187 -19.07 3.78 -24.04
CA ALA A 187 -18.96 2.39 -24.48
C ALA A 187 -18.75 1.44 -23.29
N GLU A 188 -17.91 1.82 -22.32
CA GLU A 188 -17.66 1.07 -21.09
C GLU A 188 -18.74 1.27 -20.01
N LYS A 189 -19.77 2.08 -20.30
CA LYS A 189 -20.88 2.42 -19.38
C LYS A 189 -20.41 3.10 -18.09
N VAL A 190 -19.30 3.83 -18.15
CA VAL A 190 -18.79 4.62 -17.02
C VAL A 190 -19.61 5.90 -16.88
N LYS A 191 -20.18 6.11 -15.69
CA LYS A 191 -20.88 7.34 -15.34
C LYS A 191 -19.89 8.43 -14.97
N VAL A 192 -19.87 9.50 -15.75
CA VAL A 192 -18.97 10.64 -15.52
C VAL A 192 -19.66 11.70 -14.66
N TYR A 193 -18.92 12.22 -13.69
CA TYR A 193 -19.26 13.42 -12.92
C TYR A 193 -18.27 14.55 -13.25
N SER A 194 -18.76 15.78 -13.32
CA SER A 194 -17.91 16.94 -13.64
C SER A 194 -17.38 17.60 -12.37
N GLY A 195 -16.07 17.84 -12.34
CA GLY A 195 -15.46 18.79 -11.41
C GLY A 195 -15.86 20.23 -11.75
N PRO A 196 -15.74 21.17 -10.79
CA PRO A 196 -16.09 22.57 -11.00
C PRO A 196 -15.51 23.23 -12.26
N ARG A 197 -14.24 22.98 -12.61
CA ARG A 197 -13.64 23.64 -13.79
C ARG A 197 -14.17 23.03 -15.08
N LEU A 198 -14.32 21.70 -15.15
CA LEU A 198 -14.98 21.06 -16.30
C LEU A 198 -16.41 21.54 -16.49
N SER A 199 -17.18 21.63 -15.39
CA SER A 199 -18.58 22.06 -15.40
C SER A 199 -18.74 23.47 -15.99
N ALA A 200 -17.83 24.38 -15.67
CA ALA A 200 -17.83 25.75 -16.19
C ALA A 200 -17.42 25.86 -17.68
N LEU A 201 -16.66 24.90 -18.19
CA LEU A 201 -16.14 24.92 -19.56
C LEU A 201 -17.11 24.34 -20.60
N LEU A 202 -18.03 23.48 -20.19
CA LEU A 202 -18.97 22.81 -21.08
C LEU A 202 -20.35 23.48 -21.04
N PRO A 203 -21.03 23.64 -22.20
CA PRO A 203 -22.40 24.14 -22.22
C PRO A 203 -23.40 23.14 -21.63
N PHE A 204 -23.11 21.84 -21.73
CA PHE A 204 -23.91 20.75 -21.20
C PHE A 204 -23.01 19.75 -20.45
N PRO A 205 -22.54 20.09 -19.24
CA PRO A 205 -21.64 19.23 -18.50
C PRO A 205 -22.36 18.00 -17.94
N PRO A 206 -21.62 16.90 -17.67
CA PRO A 206 -22.11 15.81 -16.83
C PRO A 206 -22.56 16.34 -15.45
N PRO A 207 -23.38 15.58 -14.68
CA PRO A 207 -23.77 15.97 -13.33
C PRO A 207 -22.56 16.36 -12.47
N PRO A 208 -22.64 17.40 -11.63
CA PRO A 208 -21.52 17.82 -10.82
C PRO A 208 -21.12 16.72 -9.82
N ALA A 209 -19.82 16.58 -9.58
CA ALA A 209 -19.31 15.73 -8.51
C ALA A 209 -19.70 16.34 -7.15
N ASN A 210 -20.18 15.50 -6.22
CA ASN A 210 -20.54 15.95 -4.87
C ASN A 210 -19.31 16.37 -4.05
N SER A 211 -18.17 15.74 -4.32
CA SER A 211 -16.88 15.99 -3.67
C SER A 211 -15.79 15.56 -4.64
N LEU A 212 -14.67 16.30 -4.67
CA LEU A 212 -13.45 15.90 -5.38
C LEU A 212 -12.65 14.83 -4.60
N ARG A 213 -12.99 14.63 -3.32
CA ARG A 213 -12.49 13.55 -2.47
C ARG A 213 -13.62 12.53 -2.28
N PHE A 214 -13.80 11.65 -3.27
CA PHE A 214 -14.83 10.62 -3.25
C PHE A 214 -14.32 9.36 -3.95
N GLU A 215 -14.52 8.21 -3.32
CA GLU A 215 -14.24 6.89 -3.89
C GLU A 215 -15.56 6.29 -4.37
N TYR A 216 -15.72 6.10 -5.68
CA TYR A 216 -16.96 5.55 -6.24
C TYR A 216 -17.00 4.02 -6.13
N GLY A 217 -15.86 3.33 -6.33
CA GLY A 217 -15.77 1.88 -6.22
C GLY A 217 -16.64 1.10 -7.23
N ASP A 218 -16.98 1.74 -8.35
CA ASP A 218 -17.84 1.22 -9.42
C ASP A 218 -17.45 1.87 -10.76
N LEU A 219 -18.16 1.58 -11.85
CA LEU A 219 -18.03 2.21 -13.17
C LEU A 219 -18.54 3.67 -13.14
N GLN A 220 -17.92 4.48 -12.30
CA GLN A 220 -18.17 5.90 -12.12
C GLN A 220 -16.85 6.61 -11.83
N CYS A 221 -16.70 7.85 -12.30
CA CYS A 221 -15.52 8.66 -12.00
C CYS A 221 -15.84 10.15 -12.08
N CYS A 222 -14.99 10.96 -11.46
CA CYS A 222 -14.93 12.41 -11.65
C CYS A 222 -13.97 12.75 -12.80
N ILE A 223 -14.31 13.72 -13.64
CA ILE A 223 -13.36 14.38 -14.54
C ILE A 223 -13.22 15.83 -14.12
N GLU A 224 -11.99 16.27 -13.90
CA GLU A 224 -11.65 17.66 -13.60
C GLU A 224 -10.56 18.19 -14.54
N VAL A 225 -10.61 19.48 -14.81
CA VAL A 225 -9.63 20.18 -15.65
C VAL A 225 -8.56 20.81 -14.78
N VAL A 226 -7.30 20.72 -15.20
CA VAL A 226 -6.16 21.35 -14.54
C VAL A 226 -5.36 22.20 -15.53
N ASP A 227 -4.68 23.22 -15.02
CA ASP A 227 -3.95 24.18 -15.83
C ASP A 227 -2.62 23.65 -16.34
N ASP A 228 -1.93 22.85 -15.52
CA ASP A 228 -0.61 22.26 -15.77
C ASP A 228 -0.31 21.14 -14.76
N VAL A 229 0.91 20.60 -14.80
CA VAL A 229 1.37 19.53 -13.91
C VAL A 229 1.40 19.95 -12.44
N ASN A 230 1.67 21.21 -12.12
CA ASN A 230 1.72 21.69 -10.74
C ASN A 230 0.31 21.75 -10.14
N ASP A 231 -0.65 22.25 -10.89
CA ASP A 231 -2.07 22.24 -10.49
C ASP A 231 -2.60 20.80 -10.34
N ALA A 232 -2.15 19.86 -11.17
CA ALA A 232 -2.43 18.43 -11.00
C ALA A 232 -1.85 17.87 -9.68
N ILE A 233 -0.58 18.17 -9.38
CA ILE A 233 0.09 17.77 -8.15
C ILE A 233 -0.64 18.32 -6.92
N GLU A 234 -1.00 19.62 -6.94
CA GLU A 234 -1.74 20.26 -5.86
C GLU A 234 -3.12 19.62 -5.65
N HIS A 235 -3.83 19.31 -6.74
CA HIS A 235 -5.12 18.62 -6.69
C HIS A 235 -4.98 17.25 -6.01
N ILE A 236 -4.05 16.42 -6.49
CA ILE A 236 -3.86 15.05 -5.99
C ILE A 236 -3.46 15.05 -4.52
N ASN A 237 -2.48 15.87 -4.13
CA ASN A 237 -2.04 15.95 -2.73
C ASN A 237 -3.14 16.47 -1.79
N LYS A 238 -4.11 17.24 -2.31
CA LYS A 238 -5.24 17.78 -1.53
C LYS A 238 -6.42 16.79 -1.42
N PHE A 239 -6.77 16.12 -2.52
CA PHE A 239 -8.01 15.35 -2.63
C PHE A 239 -7.81 13.83 -2.69
N GLY A 240 -6.60 13.35 -3.00
CA GLY A 240 -6.28 11.94 -3.01
C GLY A 240 -6.21 11.31 -1.63
N SER A 241 -6.16 9.98 -1.62
CA SER A 241 -5.96 9.17 -0.41
C SER A 241 -4.49 8.75 -0.21
N ASN A 242 -3.58 9.31 -1.03
CA ASN A 242 -2.16 8.98 -1.04
C ASN A 242 -1.90 7.49 -1.38
N HIS A 243 -2.79 6.87 -2.17
CA HIS A 243 -2.71 5.47 -2.57
C HIS A 243 -1.87 5.30 -3.84
N THR A 244 -2.49 5.49 -5.01
CA THR A 244 -1.83 5.34 -6.31
C THR A 244 -2.26 6.46 -7.24
N ASP A 245 -1.31 7.15 -7.85
CA ASP A 245 -1.59 8.20 -8.83
C ASP A 245 -0.65 8.10 -10.02
N SER A 246 -1.15 8.42 -11.21
CA SER A 246 -0.40 8.24 -12.47
C SER A 246 -0.45 9.48 -13.34
N ILE A 247 0.68 9.82 -13.98
CA ILE A 247 0.75 10.80 -15.07
C ILE A 247 0.89 10.08 -16.41
N VAL A 248 0.20 10.56 -17.43
CA VAL A 248 0.41 10.17 -18.84
C VAL A 248 1.00 11.36 -19.59
N THR A 249 2.25 11.24 -20.05
CA THR A 249 2.98 12.28 -20.79
C THR A 249 4.19 11.70 -21.53
N GLU A 250 4.56 12.28 -22.67
CA GLU A 250 5.87 12.07 -23.31
C GLU A 250 6.92 13.11 -22.84
N ASN A 251 6.49 14.12 -22.08
CA ASN A 251 7.37 15.15 -21.54
C ASN A 251 8.07 14.66 -20.27
N GLN A 252 9.37 14.37 -20.39
CA GLN A 252 10.16 13.86 -19.27
C GLN A 252 10.26 14.84 -18.10
N ASN A 253 10.19 16.16 -18.34
CA ASN A 253 10.23 17.13 -17.26
C ASN A 253 8.94 17.09 -16.44
N SER A 254 7.78 17.08 -17.10
CA SER A 254 6.47 16.91 -16.45
C SER A 254 6.41 15.58 -15.68
N ALA A 255 6.90 14.49 -16.28
CA ALA A 255 6.94 13.18 -15.63
C ALA A 255 7.80 13.21 -14.34
N ASN A 256 9.01 13.76 -14.41
CA ASN A 256 9.90 13.84 -13.26
C ASN A 256 9.34 14.75 -12.15
N GLU A 257 8.73 15.87 -12.52
CA GLU A 257 8.08 16.79 -11.58
C GLU A 257 6.93 16.10 -10.84
N PHE A 258 6.08 15.37 -11.56
CA PHE A 258 4.98 14.59 -10.98
C PHE A 258 5.50 13.48 -10.06
N LEU A 259 6.41 12.63 -10.55
CA LEU A 259 6.98 11.52 -9.78
C LEU A 259 7.68 11.97 -8.48
N THR A 260 8.24 13.17 -8.48
CA THR A 260 8.96 13.71 -7.31
C THR A 260 8.03 14.35 -6.28
N ASN A 261 6.96 15.03 -6.72
CA ASN A 261 6.16 15.89 -5.85
C ASN A 261 4.79 15.31 -5.46
N ILE A 262 4.37 14.20 -6.05
CA ILE A 262 3.22 13.43 -5.56
C ILE A 262 3.65 12.61 -4.33
N ASP A 263 2.92 12.79 -3.23
CA ASP A 263 3.19 12.09 -1.98
C ASP A 263 2.24 10.91 -1.76
N SER A 264 2.14 10.04 -2.77
CA SER A 264 1.35 8.80 -2.72
C SER A 264 2.23 7.59 -2.45
N ALA A 265 1.63 6.48 -2.01
CA ALA A 265 2.35 5.24 -1.79
C ALA A 265 2.92 4.67 -3.10
N CYS A 266 2.20 4.84 -4.21
CA CYS A 266 2.64 4.50 -5.56
C CYS A 266 2.44 5.70 -6.49
N VAL A 267 3.48 6.05 -7.26
CA VAL A 267 3.40 7.12 -8.27
C VAL A 267 3.92 6.57 -9.59
N PHE A 268 3.13 6.71 -10.64
CA PHE A 268 3.36 6.07 -11.93
C PHE A 268 3.49 7.08 -13.08
N HIS A 269 4.25 6.70 -14.10
CA HIS A 269 4.39 7.43 -15.36
C HIS A 269 4.05 6.46 -16.50
N ASN A 270 3.04 6.80 -17.31
CA ASN A 270 2.57 6.03 -18.46
C ASN A 270 2.13 4.59 -18.11
N VAL A 271 1.63 4.39 -16.87
CA VAL A 271 1.21 3.08 -16.35
C VAL A 271 -0.14 3.19 -15.65
N SER A 272 -1.00 2.19 -15.82
CA SER A 272 -2.30 2.11 -15.14
C SER A 272 -2.16 2.05 -13.62
N THR A 273 -3.08 2.68 -12.90
CA THR A 273 -3.10 2.62 -11.42
C THR A 273 -3.31 1.20 -10.89
N ARG A 274 -3.87 0.29 -11.71
CA ARG A 274 -4.09 -1.12 -11.39
C ARG A 274 -2.80 -1.92 -11.16
N PHE A 275 -1.65 -1.37 -11.56
CA PHE A 275 -0.35 -2.00 -11.32
C PHE A 275 0.07 -2.01 -9.85
N SER A 276 -0.50 -1.17 -8.98
CA SER A 276 -0.13 -1.15 -7.56
C SER A 276 -0.70 -2.39 -6.84
N ASP A 277 0.07 -3.47 -6.88
CA ASP A 277 -0.28 -4.81 -6.39
C ASP A 277 1.01 -5.58 -6.13
N GLY A 278 1.08 -6.32 -5.01
CA GLY A 278 2.29 -7.01 -4.58
C GLY A 278 2.81 -8.04 -5.58
N TYR A 279 1.93 -8.80 -6.24
CA TYR A 279 2.36 -9.76 -7.26
C TYR A 279 2.90 -9.03 -8.50
N ARG A 280 2.18 -8.00 -8.98
CA ARG A 280 2.62 -7.18 -10.13
C ARG A 280 3.96 -6.45 -9.85
N PHE A 281 4.23 -6.11 -8.60
CA PHE A 281 5.50 -5.51 -8.17
C PHE A 281 6.63 -6.54 -7.97
N GLY A 282 6.36 -7.83 -8.16
CA GLY A 282 7.38 -8.88 -8.00
C GLY A 282 7.64 -9.30 -6.55
N LEU A 283 6.76 -8.94 -5.60
CA LEU A 283 6.84 -9.36 -4.19
C LEU A 283 6.31 -10.79 -3.98
N GLY A 284 5.74 -11.41 -5.02
CA GLY A 284 5.10 -12.72 -4.99
C GLY A 284 3.70 -12.71 -4.39
N ALA A 285 3.52 -12.04 -3.25
CA ALA A 285 2.22 -11.80 -2.62
C ALA A 285 2.24 -10.51 -1.78
N GLU A 286 1.08 -10.09 -1.29
CA GLU A 286 0.95 -8.98 -0.35
C GLU A 286 0.01 -9.30 0.82
N VAL A 287 0.35 -8.80 2.01
CA VAL A 287 -0.59 -8.79 3.15
C VAL A 287 -1.59 -7.65 3.04
N GLY A 288 -1.31 -6.65 2.22
CA GLY A 288 -2.16 -5.49 1.95
C GLY A 288 -1.37 -4.35 1.32
N ILE A 289 -2.06 -3.26 1.04
CA ILE A 289 -1.44 -2.00 0.63
C ILE A 289 -1.51 -1.03 1.81
N SER A 290 -0.41 -0.34 2.09
CA SER A 290 -0.33 0.66 3.16
C SER A 290 -0.18 2.06 2.57
N THR A 291 -1.04 2.99 2.99
CA THR A 291 -0.86 4.43 2.73
C THR A 291 -0.19 5.15 3.90
N GLY A 292 0.15 4.42 4.97
CA GLY A 292 0.91 4.93 6.11
C GLY A 292 2.32 5.39 5.70
N ARG A 293 2.84 6.40 6.40
CA ARG A 293 4.18 6.97 6.13
C ARG A 293 5.30 6.37 6.97
N ILE A 294 4.95 5.48 7.90
CA ILE A 294 5.88 4.86 8.84
C ILE A 294 5.88 3.35 8.57
N HIS A 295 7.03 2.72 8.77
CA HIS A 295 7.26 1.28 8.64
C HIS A 295 7.24 0.75 7.20
N ALA A 296 6.05 0.59 6.60
CA ALA A 296 5.89 0.08 5.24
C ALA A 296 4.80 0.86 4.50
N ARG A 297 5.04 1.14 3.20
CA ARG A 297 4.20 1.99 2.34
C ARG A 297 4.13 1.38 0.94
N GLY A 298 2.94 1.38 0.33
CA GLY A 298 2.65 0.63 -0.90
C GLY A 298 2.26 -0.82 -0.63
N PRO A 299 2.30 -1.71 -1.64
CA PRO A 299 2.13 -3.15 -1.45
C PRO A 299 3.12 -3.72 -0.45
N VAL A 300 2.62 -4.44 0.55
CA VAL A 300 3.41 -4.93 1.69
C VAL A 300 3.66 -6.42 1.56
N GLY A 301 4.90 -6.77 1.20
CA GLY A 301 5.42 -8.15 1.13
C GLY A 301 6.09 -8.61 2.43
N VAL A 302 7.04 -9.54 2.32
CA VAL A 302 7.76 -10.15 3.47
C VAL A 302 8.52 -9.10 4.28
N GLU A 303 9.21 -8.17 3.62
CA GLU A 303 10.04 -7.15 4.25
C GLU A 303 9.23 -6.21 5.15
N GLY A 304 7.99 -5.92 4.76
CA GLY A 304 7.07 -5.12 5.56
C GLY A 304 6.53 -5.83 6.81
N LEU A 305 6.86 -7.11 7.00
CA LEU A 305 6.54 -7.90 8.19
C LEU A 305 7.77 -8.13 9.09
N LEU A 306 8.87 -7.43 8.82
CA LEU A 306 10.11 -7.49 9.59
C LEU A 306 10.37 -6.15 10.29
N THR A 307 11.02 -6.19 11.44
CA THR A 307 11.63 -5.04 12.11
C THR A 307 13.14 -5.26 12.26
N THR A 308 13.83 -4.40 13.01
CA THR A 308 15.28 -4.52 13.21
C THR A 308 15.65 -4.56 14.68
N LYS A 309 16.77 -5.24 14.98
CA LYS A 309 17.43 -5.18 16.29
C LYS A 309 18.92 -4.91 16.16
N TRP A 310 19.47 -4.22 17.16
CA TRP A 310 20.89 -3.93 17.26
C TRP A 310 21.58 -4.98 18.15
N ILE A 311 22.71 -5.49 17.68
CA ILE A 311 23.55 -6.46 18.37
C ILE A 311 24.95 -5.86 18.50
N VAL A 312 25.39 -5.63 19.73
CA VAL A 312 26.77 -5.22 20.05
C VAL A 312 27.50 -6.42 20.62
N GLN A 313 28.68 -6.70 20.10
CA GLN A 313 29.59 -7.72 20.62
C GLN A 313 30.88 -7.02 21.04
N GLY A 314 31.26 -7.23 22.30
CA GLY A 314 32.48 -6.71 22.90
C GLY A 314 33.05 -7.70 23.91
N HIS A 315 34.05 -7.27 24.66
CA HIS A 315 34.86 -8.09 25.55
C HIS A 315 34.86 -7.56 27.00
N GLY A 316 33.70 -7.09 27.47
CA GLY A 316 33.57 -6.39 28.76
C GLY A 316 33.78 -4.89 28.68
N ASP A 317 33.58 -4.32 27.49
CA ASP A 317 33.76 -2.89 27.23
C ASP A 317 32.76 -2.03 28.02
N ILE A 318 33.29 -0.99 28.68
CA ILE A 318 32.51 -0.03 29.46
C ILE A 318 32.56 1.37 28.82
N ALA A 319 31.47 2.12 28.94
CA ALA A 319 31.40 3.49 28.41
C ALA A 319 32.45 4.43 29.04
N ALA A 320 32.82 4.19 30.31
CA ALA A 320 33.80 4.98 31.05
C ALA A 320 35.17 5.04 30.35
N ASP A 321 35.60 3.94 29.71
CA ASP A 321 36.88 3.89 29.00
C ASP A 321 36.93 4.85 27.81
N PHE A 322 35.79 5.12 27.18
CA PHE A 322 35.69 6.07 26.08
C PHE A 322 35.62 7.51 26.59
N THR A 323 34.88 7.76 27.67
CA THR A 323 34.78 9.11 28.27
C THR A 323 36.10 9.55 28.91
N GLU A 324 36.86 8.62 29.49
CA GLU A 324 38.16 8.89 30.10
C GLU A 324 39.33 8.84 29.09
N GLY A 325 39.05 8.53 27.81
CA GLY A 325 40.05 8.51 26.74
C GLY A 325 40.98 7.29 26.74
N ARG A 326 40.70 6.26 27.55
CA ARG A 326 41.41 4.97 27.54
C ARG A 326 41.15 4.16 26.27
N LYS A 327 39.95 4.29 25.69
CA LYS A 327 39.56 3.76 24.38
C LYS A 327 39.02 4.88 23.49
N LYS A 328 39.00 4.63 22.18
CA LYS A 328 38.50 5.58 21.18
C LYS A 328 37.54 4.88 20.24
N PHE A 329 36.49 5.60 19.84
CA PHE A 329 35.61 5.14 18.77
C PHE A 329 36.30 5.26 17.41
N ILE A 330 35.94 4.33 16.53
CA ILE A 330 36.36 4.27 15.12
C ILE A 330 35.17 4.57 14.20
N HIS A 331 33.98 4.02 14.51
CA HIS A 331 32.75 4.17 13.71
C HIS A 331 32.91 3.83 12.22
N GLU A 332 33.72 2.82 11.91
CA GLU A 332 33.96 2.39 10.54
C GLU A 332 32.78 1.53 10.04
N SER A 333 32.05 2.04 9.04
CA SER A 333 31.00 1.29 8.36
C SER A 333 31.59 0.13 7.57
N ILE A 334 31.02 -1.06 7.74
CA ILE A 334 31.43 -2.26 7.02
C ILE A 334 30.29 -2.69 6.12
N ILE A 335 30.59 -2.91 4.84
CA ILE A 335 29.62 -3.43 3.87
C ILE A 335 29.28 -4.86 4.29
N PRO A 336 28.01 -5.16 4.65
CA PRO A 336 27.61 -6.52 4.97
C PRO A 336 27.81 -7.41 3.74
N LYS A 337 28.35 -8.62 3.93
CA LYS A 337 28.34 -9.61 2.83
C LYS A 337 26.89 -9.91 2.49
N GLN A 338 26.48 -9.66 1.25
CA GLN A 338 25.17 -10.09 0.76
C GLN A 338 25.12 -11.63 0.87
N GLN A 339 24.27 -12.13 1.76
CA GLN A 339 23.83 -13.51 1.67
C GLN A 339 22.74 -13.52 0.60
N ASN A 340 23.07 -14.01 -0.59
CA ASN A 340 22.06 -14.43 -1.54
C ASN A 340 21.29 -15.57 -0.85
N ILE A 341 20.01 -15.32 -0.56
CA ILE A 341 19.07 -16.37 -0.15
C ILE A 341 18.41 -16.88 -1.43
#